data_AF-A0A8J4XNS7-F1
#
_entry.id   AF-A0A8J4XNS7-F1
#
_cell.length_a   1.000
_cell.length_b   1.000
_cell.length_c   1.000
_cell.angle_alpha   90.00
_cell.angle_beta   90.00
_cell.angle_gamma   90.00
#
_symmetry.space_group_name_H-M   'P 1'
#
loop_
_entity.id
_entity.type
_entity.pdbx_description
1 polymer ?
#
loop_
_entity_poly.entity_id
_entity_poly.type
_entity_poly.pdbx_seq_one_letter_code
_entity_poly.pdbx_strand_id
1 'polypeptide(L)'
;MAAVRQLVQRAAQLQQEIVDSGKGGASPKEFYKRNHRWSQGLLSGAKAVAIGCQALMTAADQVVTGKGKFEEVIVSSREIAASSMQLVMASRVKAERGSEKLRNLNETAKTISTLTGTVVATAENCRDKVATANTLDFSKLSLHHTKLMEMETLVKVLETEKQLEVERSRLSELRKHHYKLAGEIEGWDQEVGASAELWEQDMINALKNH
;
A
#
# COMPACT_ATOMS: atom_id res chain seq x y z
N MET A 1 3.54 13.06 8.95
CA MET A 1 3.37 12.19 10.14
C MET A 1 2.28 12.64 11.10
N ALA A 2 2.11 13.94 11.42
CA ALA A 2 1.01 14.40 12.28
C ALA A 2 -0.39 13.99 11.76
N ALA A 3 -0.65 14.13 10.46
CA ALA A 3 -1.90 13.68 9.84
C ALA A 3 -2.13 12.16 9.98
N VAL A 4 -1.08 11.35 9.87
CA VAL A 4 -1.18 9.88 10.07
C VAL A 4 -1.50 9.54 11.53
N ARG A 5 -0.89 10.23 12.49
CA ARG A 5 -1.26 10.11 13.91
C ARG A 5 -2.73 10.46 14.13
N GLN A 6 -3.19 11.56 13.53
CA GLN A 6 -4.57 11.99 13.61
C GLN A 6 -5.51 10.95 12.98
N LEU A 7 -5.15 10.33 11.86
CA LEU A 7 -5.93 9.27 11.21
C LEU A 7 -6.16 8.10 12.17
N VAL A 8 -5.11 7.60 12.82
CA VAL A 8 -5.23 6.49 13.77
C VAL A 8 -6.12 6.87 14.95
N GLN A 9 -6.02 8.10 15.46
CA GLN A 9 -6.91 8.60 16.51
C GLN A 9 -8.37 8.69 16.04
N ARG A 10 -8.64 9.20 14.83
CA ARG A 10 -9.98 9.26 14.25
C ARG A 10 -10.56 7.87 14.02
N ALA A 11 -9.76 6.93 13.56
CA ALA A 11 -10.16 5.54 13.38
C ALA A 11 -10.54 4.89 14.71
N ALA A 12 -9.76 5.10 15.77
CA ALA A 12 -10.10 4.64 17.12
C ALA A 12 -11.39 5.28 17.66
N GLN A 13 -11.59 6.58 17.44
CA GLN A 13 -12.82 7.28 17.84
C GLN A 13 -14.06 6.72 17.13
N LEU A 14 -13.95 6.43 15.83
CA LEU A 14 -15.01 5.82 15.04
C LEU A 14 -15.27 4.37 15.49
N GLN A 15 -14.22 3.59 15.74
CA GLN A 15 -14.34 2.24 16.28
C GLN A 15 -15.10 2.24 17.61
N GLN A 16 -14.79 3.19 18.50
CA GLN A 16 -15.50 3.33 19.77
C GLN A 16 -16.98 3.66 19.58
N GLU A 17 -17.32 4.55 18.65
CA GLU A 17 -18.72 4.86 18.30
C GLU A 17 -19.50 3.63 17.84
N ILE A 18 -18.90 2.85 16.93
CA ILE A 18 -19.50 1.63 16.39
C ILE A 18 -19.76 0.60 17.50
N VAL A 19 -18.82 0.46 18.44
CA VAL A 19 -18.97 -0.46 19.57
C VAL A 19 -20.07 0.04 20.50
N ASP A 20 -20.11 1.33 20.81
CA ASP A 20 -21.08 1.89 21.73
C ASP A 20 -22.51 1.85 21.20
N SER A 21 -22.72 2.10 19.90
CA SER A 21 -24.03 1.97 19.25
C SER A 21 -24.41 0.52 18.98
N GLY A 22 -23.44 -0.33 18.62
CA GLY A 22 -23.68 -1.69 18.14
C GLY A 22 -23.71 -2.79 19.20
N LYS A 23 -23.23 -2.54 20.43
CA LYS A 23 -23.15 -3.59 21.46
C LYS A 23 -24.50 -4.00 22.06
N GLY A 24 -25.53 -3.16 21.97
CA GLY A 24 -26.90 -3.51 22.40
C GLY A 24 -27.01 -4.06 23.82
N GLY A 25 -26.16 -3.59 24.75
CA GLY A 25 -26.08 -4.06 26.14
C GLY A 25 -24.98 -5.11 26.43
N ALA A 26 -24.38 -5.70 25.40
CA ALA A 26 -23.24 -6.61 25.55
C ALA A 26 -21.94 -5.86 25.90
N SER A 27 -20.95 -6.58 26.42
CA SER A 27 -19.62 -6.03 26.65
C SER A 27 -18.88 -5.75 25.32
N PRO A 28 -17.93 -4.79 25.29
CA PRO A 28 -17.08 -4.57 24.12
C PRO A 28 -16.35 -5.83 23.64
N LYS A 29 -15.94 -6.70 24.58
CA LYS A 29 -15.25 -7.96 24.27
C LYS A 29 -16.14 -8.91 23.49
N GLU A 30 -17.41 -9.03 23.87
CA GLU A 30 -18.38 -9.85 23.16
C GLU A 30 -18.71 -9.26 21.78
N PHE A 31 -18.80 -7.94 21.67
CA PHE A 31 -18.99 -7.27 20.39
C PHE A 31 -17.86 -7.57 19.40
N TYR A 32 -16.59 -7.45 19.83
CA TYR A 32 -15.45 -7.80 18.97
C TYR A 32 -15.39 -9.29 18.63
N LYS A 33 -15.73 -10.18 19.58
CA LYS A 33 -15.80 -11.63 19.33
C LYS A 33 -16.85 -11.96 18.27
N ARG A 34 -18.04 -11.35 18.34
CA ARG A 34 -19.11 -11.51 17.33
C ARG A 34 -18.74 -10.90 15.98
N ASN A 35 -17.92 -9.84 15.98
CA ASN A 35 -17.46 -9.14 14.78
C ASN A 35 -15.97 -9.39 14.51
N HIS A 36 -15.53 -10.65 14.60
CA HIS A 36 -14.10 -11.00 14.55
C HIS A 36 -13.42 -10.60 13.22
N ARG A 37 -14.08 -10.82 12.06
CA ARG A 37 -13.53 -10.43 10.74
C ARG A 37 -13.30 -8.92 10.63
N TRP A 38 -14.27 -8.13 11.09
CA TRP A 38 -14.14 -6.66 11.11
C TRP A 38 -13.01 -6.21 12.04
N SER A 39 -12.89 -6.82 13.23
CA SER A 39 -11.81 -6.55 14.18
C SER A 39 -10.42 -6.89 13.61
N GLN A 40 -10.31 -8.00 12.88
CA GLN A 40 -9.08 -8.38 12.18
C GLN A 40 -8.75 -7.40 11.05
N GLY A 41 -9.75 -6.96 10.28
CA GLY A 41 -9.56 -5.95 9.24
C GLY A 41 -9.02 -4.62 9.79
N LEU A 42 -9.58 -4.15 10.92
CA LEU A 42 -9.08 -2.96 11.63
C LEU A 42 -7.63 -3.13 12.10
N LEU A 43 -7.33 -4.25 12.75
CA LEU A 43 -5.99 -4.54 13.24
C LEU A 43 -4.98 -4.64 12.09
N SER A 44 -5.35 -5.29 10.99
CA SER A 44 -4.52 -5.41 9.79
C SER A 44 -4.24 -4.04 9.16
N GLY A 45 -5.28 -3.21 8.97
CA GLY A 45 -5.11 -1.84 8.46
C GLY A 45 -4.22 -0.98 9.36
N ALA A 46 -4.38 -1.06 10.68
CA ALA A 46 -3.52 -0.32 11.61
C ALA A 46 -2.06 -0.80 11.57
N LYS A 47 -1.82 -2.11 11.45
CA LYS A 47 -0.47 -2.68 11.26
C LYS A 47 0.16 -2.21 9.95
N ALA A 48 -0.59 -2.20 8.85
CA ALA A 48 -0.11 -1.71 7.56
C ALA A 48 0.32 -0.23 7.66
N VAL A 49 -0.47 0.62 8.32
CA VAL A 49 -0.11 2.03 8.56
C VAL A 49 1.18 2.15 9.37
N ALA A 50 1.35 1.34 10.43
CA ALA A 50 2.56 1.34 11.23
C ALA A 50 3.81 0.93 10.43
N ILE A 51 3.70 -0.11 9.59
CA ILE A 51 4.78 -0.56 8.70
C ILE A 51 5.14 0.54 7.70
N GLY A 52 4.16 1.17 7.06
CA GLY A 52 4.39 2.30 6.17
C GLY A 52 5.08 3.49 6.87
N CYS A 53 4.72 3.76 8.12
CA CYS A 53 5.34 4.83 8.92
C CYS A 53 6.82 4.55 9.18
N GLN A 54 7.12 3.32 9.61
CA GLN A 54 8.49 2.91 9.86
C GLN A 54 9.32 2.97 8.56
N ALA A 55 8.79 2.45 7.45
CA ALA A 55 9.46 2.50 6.16
C ALA A 55 9.77 3.93 5.71
N LEU A 56 8.81 4.86 5.83
CA LEU A 56 9.02 6.25 5.43
C LEU A 56 10.02 6.97 6.33
N MET A 57 9.97 6.76 7.64
CA MET A 57 10.93 7.38 8.55
C MET A 57 12.35 6.86 8.31
N THR A 58 12.51 5.55 8.14
CA THR A 58 13.81 4.96 7.82
C THR A 58 14.34 5.48 6.48
N ALA A 59 13.52 5.50 5.43
CA ALA A 59 13.93 6.01 4.12
C ALA A 59 14.34 7.49 4.18
N ALA A 60 13.56 8.31 4.89
CA ALA A 60 13.87 9.72 5.08
C ALA A 60 15.20 9.93 5.83
N ASP A 61 15.44 9.18 6.91
CA ASP A 61 16.70 9.21 7.65
C ASP A 61 17.90 8.83 6.79
N GLN A 62 17.78 7.74 6.01
CA GLN A 62 18.83 7.29 5.11
C GLN A 62 19.14 8.33 4.03
N VAL A 63 18.11 8.94 3.42
CA VAL A 63 18.31 10.00 2.41
C VAL A 63 18.99 11.23 3.01
N VAL A 64 18.56 11.69 4.18
CA VAL A 64 19.17 12.85 4.86
C VAL A 64 20.62 12.59 5.27
N THR A 65 20.94 11.35 5.67
CA THR A 65 22.31 10.95 6.00
C THR A 65 23.18 10.58 4.79
N GLY A 66 22.65 10.74 3.56
CA GLY A 66 23.36 10.48 2.31
C GLY A 66 23.58 9.00 1.98
N LYS A 67 22.90 8.09 2.68
CA LYS A 67 23.00 6.62 2.51
C LYS A 67 21.81 6.00 1.79
N GLY A 68 20.71 6.74 1.65
CA GLY A 68 19.44 6.28 1.13
C GLY A 68 19.14 6.72 -0.30
N LYS A 69 18.04 6.21 -0.83
CA LYS A 69 17.55 6.51 -2.18
C LYS A 69 16.25 7.31 -2.11
N PHE A 70 16.11 8.32 -2.96
CA PHE A 70 14.86 9.08 -3.05
C PHE A 70 13.67 8.19 -3.47
N GLU A 71 13.93 7.13 -4.23
CA GLU A 71 12.96 6.09 -4.58
C GLU A 71 12.34 5.41 -3.36
N GLU A 72 13.10 5.19 -2.29
CA GLU A 72 12.59 4.58 -1.06
C GLU A 72 11.60 5.51 -0.36
N VAL A 73 11.88 6.82 -0.36
CA VAL A 73 10.96 7.85 0.16
C VAL A 73 9.69 7.91 -0.69
N ILE A 74 9.81 7.81 -2.01
CA ILE A 74 8.67 7.82 -2.94
C ILE A 74 7.76 6.61 -2.70
N VAL A 75 8.33 5.40 -2.64
CA VAL A 75 7.56 4.15 -2.47
C VAL A 75 6.90 4.11 -1.09
N SER A 76 7.65 4.41 -0.02
CA SER A 76 7.10 4.41 1.34
C SER A 76 6.04 5.49 1.56
N SER A 77 6.14 6.65 0.91
CA SER A 77 5.09 7.69 0.94
C SER A 77 3.79 7.21 0.28
N ARG A 78 3.89 6.48 -0.85
CA ARG A 78 2.71 5.88 -1.50
C ARG A 78 2.08 4.79 -0.63
N GLU A 79 2.89 3.99 0.05
CA GLU A 79 2.42 2.97 0.98
C GLU A 79 1.67 3.59 2.18
N ILE A 80 2.12 4.73 2.71
CA ILE A 80 1.37 5.48 3.73
C ILE A 80 -0.03 5.87 3.24
N ALA A 81 -0.17 6.37 2.01
CA ALA A 81 -1.47 6.73 1.47
C ALA A 81 -2.37 5.50 1.28
N ALA A 82 -1.82 4.42 0.74
CA ALA A 82 -2.54 3.17 0.50
C ALA A 82 -3.02 2.52 1.81
N SER A 83 -2.12 2.32 2.77
CA SER A 83 -2.44 1.74 4.08
C SER A 83 -3.41 2.61 4.89
N SER A 84 -3.30 3.95 4.78
CA SER A 84 -4.27 4.87 5.38
C SER A 84 -5.68 4.66 4.82
N MET A 85 -5.80 4.50 3.49
CA MET A 85 -7.08 4.17 2.85
C MET A 85 -7.58 2.79 3.27
N GLN A 86 -6.72 1.78 3.35
CA GLN A 86 -7.10 0.45 3.84
C GLN A 86 -7.72 0.51 5.24
N LEU A 87 -7.12 1.30 6.16
CA LEU A 87 -7.69 1.52 7.50
C LEU A 87 -9.06 2.21 7.46
N VAL A 88 -9.25 3.20 6.57
CA VAL A 88 -10.55 3.84 6.33
C VAL A 88 -11.58 2.83 5.84
N MET A 89 -11.23 2.00 4.84
CA MET A 89 -12.13 1.00 4.28
C MET A 89 -12.56 -0.01 5.36
N ALA A 90 -11.60 -0.50 6.17
CA ALA A 90 -11.89 -1.41 7.28
C ALA A 90 -12.79 -0.76 8.35
N SER A 91 -12.54 0.52 8.68
CA SER A 91 -13.32 1.25 9.68
C SER A 91 -14.76 1.53 9.21
N ARG A 92 -14.96 1.73 7.89
CA ARG A 92 -16.25 2.06 7.30
C ARG A 92 -17.26 0.90 7.33
N VAL A 93 -16.82 -0.37 7.35
CA VAL A 93 -17.69 -1.55 7.20
C VAL A 93 -18.87 -1.58 8.18
N LYS A 94 -18.65 -1.13 9.41
CA LYS A 94 -19.66 -1.10 10.48
C LYS A 94 -20.08 0.32 10.89
N ALA A 95 -19.56 1.34 10.20
CA ALA A 95 -19.87 2.74 10.49
C ALA A 95 -21.24 3.14 9.94
N GLU A 96 -21.96 3.99 10.66
CA GLU A 96 -23.17 4.62 10.14
C GLU A 96 -22.82 5.62 9.03
N ARG A 97 -23.64 5.65 7.97
CA ARG A 97 -23.39 6.50 6.79
C ARG A 97 -23.36 8.00 7.10
N GLY A 98 -24.08 8.44 8.14
CA GLY A 98 -24.13 9.82 8.60
C GLY A 98 -23.14 10.16 9.72
N SER A 99 -22.24 9.25 10.11
CA SER A 99 -21.31 9.46 11.22
C SER A 99 -20.35 10.63 10.94
N GLU A 100 -20.33 11.60 11.85
CA GLU A 100 -19.36 12.69 11.81
C GLU A 100 -17.92 12.17 11.95
N LYS A 101 -17.72 11.13 12.77
CA LYS A 101 -16.40 10.52 12.97
C LYS A 101 -15.90 9.82 11.70
N LEU A 102 -16.81 9.19 10.94
CA LEU A 102 -16.48 8.64 9.62
C LEU A 102 -16.11 9.75 8.62
N ARG A 103 -16.85 10.86 8.60
CA ARG A 103 -16.50 12.01 7.75
C ARG A 103 -15.11 12.56 8.10
N ASN A 104 -14.84 12.80 9.37
CA ASN A 104 -13.56 13.32 9.85
C ASN A 104 -12.40 12.35 9.53
N LEU A 105 -12.63 11.04 9.60
CA LEU A 105 -11.66 10.02 9.21
C LEU A 105 -11.35 10.09 7.70
N ASN A 106 -12.37 10.20 6.84
CA ASN A 106 -12.21 10.33 5.39
C ASN A 106 -11.43 11.61 5.01
N GLU A 107 -11.76 12.75 5.65
CA GLU A 107 -11.05 14.02 5.43
C GLU A 107 -9.57 13.94 5.81
N THR A 108 -9.28 13.26 6.92
CA THR A 108 -7.90 13.04 7.36
C THR A 108 -7.13 12.18 6.35
N ALA A 109 -7.75 11.12 5.81
CA ALA A 109 -7.12 10.28 4.79
C ALA A 109 -6.89 11.04 3.47
N LYS A 110 -7.82 11.91 3.05
CA LYS A 110 -7.64 12.81 1.91
C LYS A 110 -6.45 13.74 2.11
N THR A 111 -6.33 14.32 3.31
CA THR A 111 -5.20 15.17 3.69
C THR A 111 -3.87 14.40 3.60
N ILE A 112 -3.83 13.15 4.08
CA ILE A 112 -2.65 12.29 3.96
C ILE A 112 -2.28 12.08 2.49
N SER A 113 -3.25 11.75 1.63
CA SER A 113 -3.01 11.56 0.19
C SER A 113 -2.35 12.78 -0.45
N THR A 114 -2.87 13.99 -0.17
CA THR A 114 -2.28 15.24 -0.65
C THR A 114 -0.85 15.43 -0.13
N LEU A 115 -0.62 15.27 1.18
CA LEU A 115 0.71 15.45 1.77
C LEU A 115 1.73 14.44 1.22
N THR A 116 1.34 13.17 1.06
CA THR A 116 2.22 12.16 0.45
C THR A 116 2.52 12.47 -1.01
N GLY A 117 1.56 13.03 -1.76
CA GLY A 117 1.78 13.51 -3.12
C GLY A 117 2.84 14.63 -3.17
N THR A 118 2.78 15.59 -2.23
CA THR A 118 3.81 16.63 -2.11
C THR A 118 5.19 16.06 -1.78
N VAL A 119 5.27 15.07 -0.88
CA VAL A 119 6.55 14.41 -0.54
C VAL A 119 7.12 13.68 -1.76
N VAL A 120 6.29 12.94 -2.51
CA VAL A 120 6.70 12.25 -3.74
C VAL A 120 7.23 13.25 -4.77
N ALA A 121 6.49 14.31 -5.06
CA ALA A 121 6.91 15.33 -6.03
C ALA A 121 8.23 16.02 -5.61
N THR A 122 8.41 16.25 -4.31
CA THR A 122 9.65 16.82 -3.77
C THR A 122 10.82 15.85 -3.92
N ALA A 123 10.62 14.58 -3.57
CA ALA A 123 11.65 13.55 -3.70
C ALA A 123 12.07 13.31 -5.16
N GLU A 124 11.11 13.32 -6.10
CA GLU A 124 11.39 13.25 -7.54
C GLU A 124 12.22 14.45 -8.01
N ASN A 125 11.85 15.68 -7.60
CA ASN A 125 12.60 16.88 -7.93
C ASN A 125 14.04 16.85 -7.37
N CYS A 126 14.21 16.41 -6.12
CA CYS A 126 15.52 16.26 -5.49
C CYS A 126 16.39 15.23 -6.23
N ARG A 127 15.83 14.06 -6.56
CA ARG A 127 16.53 13.04 -7.34
C ARG A 127 17.02 13.59 -8.68
N ASP A 128 16.16 14.28 -9.41
CA ASP A 128 16.50 14.77 -10.76
C ASP A 128 17.55 15.89 -10.71
N LYS A 129 17.51 16.75 -9.69
CA LYS A 129 18.55 17.75 -9.44
C LYS A 129 19.91 17.13 -9.14
N VAL A 130 19.94 16.08 -8.31
CA VAL A 130 21.18 15.35 -7.99
C VAL A 130 21.75 14.67 -9.24
N ALA A 131 20.90 14.10 -10.09
CA ALA A 131 21.34 13.50 -11.36
C ALA A 131 21.91 14.56 -12.34
N THR A 132 21.27 15.73 -12.43
CA THR A 132 21.69 16.81 -13.34
C THR A 132 23.01 17.47 -12.93
N ALA A 133 23.31 17.51 -11.62
CA ALA A 133 24.58 18.04 -11.11
C ALA A 133 25.82 17.25 -11.58
N ASN A 134 25.65 16.01 -12.05
CA ASN A 134 26.72 15.17 -12.61
C ASN A 134 26.84 15.30 -14.15
N THR A 135 26.59 16.49 -14.71
CA THR A 135 26.66 16.71 -16.15
C THR A 135 28.10 16.69 -16.66
N LEU A 136 28.36 15.89 -17.70
CA LEU A 136 29.67 15.75 -18.34
C LEU A 136 29.99 17.02 -19.16
N ASP A 137 31.17 17.60 -18.97
CA ASP A 137 31.68 18.70 -19.80
C ASP A 137 32.26 18.15 -21.10
N PHE A 138 31.46 18.18 -22.16
CA PHE A 138 31.86 17.69 -23.48
C PHE A 138 32.82 18.63 -24.23
N SER A 139 33.02 19.87 -23.76
CA SER A 139 33.73 20.91 -24.50
C SER A 139 35.24 20.71 -24.62
N LYS A 140 35.82 19.77 -23.85
CA LYS A 140 37.27 19.55 -23.75
C LYS A 140 37.74 18.17 -24.24
N LEU A 141 36.87 17.41 -24.89
CA LEU A 141 37.13 16.02 -25.26
C LEU A 141 37.66 15.88 -26.68
N SER A 142 38.69 15.05 -26.87
CA SER A 142 39.15 14.64 -28.20
C SER A 142 38.20 13.61 -28.82
N LEU A 143 38.17 13.51 -30.16
CA LEU A 143 37.33 12.54 -30.88
C LEU A 143 37.49 11.10 -30.37
N HIS A 144 38.74 10.67 -30.14
CA HIS A 144 39.03 9.33 -29.61
C HIS A 144 38.46 9.12 -28.21
N HIS A 145 38.61 10.11 -27.32
CA HIS A 145 38.10 10.02 -25.95
C HIS A 145 36.57 10.04 -25.92
N THR A 146 35.93 10.84 -26.79
CA THR A 146 34.48 10.81 -27.00
C THR A 146 34.01 9.43 -27.44
N LYS A 147 34.71 8.77 -28.37
CA LYS A 147 34.32 7.43 -28.83
C LYS A 147 34.45 6.37 -27.73
N LEU A 148 35.50 6.44 -26.91
CA LEU A 148 35.64 5.56 -25.76
C LEU A 148 34.50 5.74 -24.75
N MET A 149 34.17 6.99 -24.38
CA MET A 149 33.07 7.26 -23.45
C MET A 149 31.70 6.85 -24.02
N GLU A 150 31.49 7.00 -25.33
CA GLU A 150 30.29 6.50 -26.01
C GLU A 150 30.18 4.97 -25.82
N MET A 151 31.26 4.23 -26.09
CA MET A 151 31.27 2.77 -25.92
C MET A 151 31.05 2.35 -24.46
N GLU A 152 31.70 3.02 -23.50
CA GLU A 152 31.49 2.77 -22.07
C GLU A 152 30.04 3.07 -21.64
N THR A 153 29.44 4.13 -22.17
CA THR A 153 28.05 4.49 -21.90
C THR A 153 27.10 3.45 -22.47
N LEU A 154 27.35 2.94 -23.68
CA LEU A 154 26.56 1.87 -24.29
C LEU A 154 26.60 0.58 -23.47
N VAL A 155 27.76 0.21 -22.92
CA VAL A 155 27.86 -0.93 -22.00
C VAL A 155 26.97 -0.71 -20.77
N LYS A 156 27.04 0.47 -20.14
CA LYS A 156 26.19 0.81 -18.99
C LYS A 156 24.69 0.79 -19.32
N VAL A 157 24.31 1.20 -20.53
CA VAL A 157 22.92 1.12 -21.01
C VAL A 157 22.47 -0.34 -21.02
N LEU A 158 23.22 -1.23 -21.68
CA LEU A 158 22.89 -2.65 -21.77
C LEU A 158 22.81 -3.32 -20.38
N GLU A 159 23.75 -3.01 -19.49
CA GLU A 159 23.72 -3.50 -18.11
C GLU A 159 22.48 -3.03 -17.35
N THR A 160 22.13 -1.75 -17.47
CA THR A 160 20.97 -1.14 -16.79
C THR A 160 19.66 -1.72 -17.33
N GLU A 161 19.54 -1.92 -18.64
CA GLU A 161 18.39 -2.58 -19.26
C GLU A 161 18.21 -3.99 -18.73
N LYS A 162 19.31 -4.76 -18.59
CA LYS A 162 19.24 -6.10 -18.02
C LYS A 162 18.81 -6.09 -16.55
N GLN A 163 19.35 -5.17 -15.75
CA GLN A 163 18.95 -5.01 -14.35
C GLN A 163 17.47 -4.63 -14.22
N LEU A 164 16.98 -3.73 -15.08
CA LEU A 164 15.57 -3.33 -15.12
C LEU A 164 14.66 -4.53 -15.42
N GLU A 165 15.03 -5.39 -16.36
CA GLU A 165 14.29 -6.62 -16.68
C GLU A 165 14.20 -7.56 -15.47
N VAL A 166 15.32 -7.79 -14.80
CA VAL A 166 15.42 -8.66 -13.61
C VAL A 166 14.52 -8.14 -12.48
N GLU A 167 14.62 -6.84 -12.15
CA GLU A 167 13.81 -6.24 -11.08
C GLU A 167 12.31 -6.23 -11.42
N ARG A 168 11.94 -6.05 -12.69
CA ARG A 168 10.54 -6.18 -13.14
C ARG A 168 10.01 -7.59 -12.96
N SER A 169 10.81 -8.61 -13.28
CA SER A 169 10.44 -10.01 -13.07
C SER A 169 10.20 -10.28 -11.58
N ARG A 170 11.16 -9.89 -10.74
CA ARG A 170 11.08 -10.05 -9.29
C ARG A 170 9.85 -9.34 -8.69
N LEU A 171 9.57 -8.10 -9.13
CA LEU A 171 8.38 -7.37 -8.68
C LEU A 171 7.07 -8.09 -9.09
N SER A 172 7.03 -8.66 -10.29
CA SER A 172 5.88 -9.45 -10.76
C SER A 172 5.66 -10.68 -9.88
N GLU A 173 6.72 -11.41 -9.53
CA GLU A 173 6.66 -12.56 -8.63
C GLU A 173 6.17 -12.19 -7.23
N LEU A 174 6.72 -11.10 -6.66
CA LEU A 174 6.29 -10.60 -5.35
C LEU A 174 4.81 -10.24 -5.33
N ARG A 175 4.31 -9.58 -6.39
CA ARG A 175 2.88 -9.26 -6.52
C ARG A 175 2.02 -10.52 -6.62
N LYS A 176 2.42 -11.51 -7.43
CA LYS A 176 1.72 -12.80 -7.53
C LYS A 176 1.64 -13.50 -6.16
N HIS A 177 2.74 -13.50 -5.41
CA HIS A 177 2.78 -14.08 -4.07
C HIS A 177 1.88 -13.31 -3.09
N HIS A 178 1.89 -11.98 -3.14
CA HIS A 178 1.00 -11.15 -2.34
C HIS A 178 -0.48 -11.46 -2.59
N TYR A 179 -0.90 -11.64 -3.85
CA TYR A 179 -2.29 -12.00 -4.16
C TYR A 179 -2.66 -13.41 -3.68
N LYS A 180 -1.75 -14.38 -3.78
CA LYS A 180 -1.99 -15.74 -3.24
C LYS A 180 -2.24 -15.68 -1.74
N LEU A 181 -1.35 -15.01 -1.00
CA LEU A 181 -1.51 -14.82 0.44
C LEU A 181 -2.79 -14.04 0.79
N ALA A 182 -3.12 -13.00 0.04
CA ALA A 182 -4.35 -12.23 0.26
C ALA A 182 -5.60 -13.09 0.04
N GLY A 183 -5.63 -13.94 -1.01
CA GLY A 183 -6.73 -14.88 -1.28
C GLY A 183 -6.90 -15.93 -0.18
N GLU A 184 -5.79 -16.46 0.35
CA GLU A 184 -5.78 -17.39 1.49
C GLU A 184 -6.31 -16.75 2.78
N ILE A 185 -6.01 -15.45 3.01
CA ILE A 185 -6.46 -14.70 4.19
C ILE A 185 -7.93 -14.26 4.08
N GLU A 186 -8.43 -14.00 2.87
CA GLU A 186 -9.82 -13.54 2.65
C GLU A 186 -10.85 -14.69 2.56
N GLY A 187 -10.40 -15.94 2.43
CA GLY A 187 -11.28 -17.12 2.50
C GLY A 187 -12.17 -17.31 1.28
N TRP A 188 -11.66 -17.05 0.07
CA TRP A 188 -12.40 -17.27 -1.18
C TRP A 188 -12.52 -18.76 -1.57
N ASP A 189 -11.84 -19.67 -0.87
CA ASP A 189 -11.83 -21.11 -1.20
C ASP A 189 -12.97 -21.92 -0.54
N GLN A 190 -13.79 -21.34 0.34
CA GLN A 190 -14.89 -22.11 0.98
C GLN A 190 -16.30 -21.82 0.43
N GLU A 191 -16.55 -20.65 -0.19
CA GLU A 191 -17.89 -20.33 -0.71
C GLU A 191 -18.09 -20.68 -2.19
N VAL A 192 -17.02 -20.76 -3.00
CA VAL A 192 -17.16 -21.09 -4.43
C VAL A 192 -17.30 -22.61 -4.64
N GLY A 193 -16.61 -23.42 -3.85
CA GLY A 193 -16.73 -24.90 -3.90
C GLY A 193 -18.10 -25.40 -3.45
N ALA A 194 -18.61 -24.88 -2.32
CA ALA A 194 -19.90 -25.30 -1.78
C ALA A 194 -21.09 -24.86 -2.66
N SER A 195 -21.01 -23.68 -3.29
CA SER A 195 -22.05 -23.23 -4.23
C SER A 195 -21.99 -23.97 -5.57
N ALA A 196 -20.82 -24.39 -6.04
CA ALA A 196 -20.71 -25.18 -7.26
C ALA A 196 -21.25 -26.61 -7.07
N GLU A 197 -20.95 -27.25 -5.93
CA GLU A 197 -21.43 -28.60 -5.59
C GLU A 197 -22.96 -28.63 -5.40
N LEU A 198 -23.55 -27.58 -4.79
CA LEU A 198 -25.01 -27.46 -4.64
C LEU A 198 -25.73 -27.34 -6.00
N TRP A 199 -25.18 -26.57 -6.94
CA TRP A 199 -25.78 -26.39 -8.26
C TRP A 199 -25.61 -27.62 -9.17
N GLU A 200 -24.50 -28.34 -9.05
CA GLU A 200 -24.32 -29.63 -9.74
C GLU A 200 -25.27 -30.70 -9.21
N GLN A 201 -25.47 -30.76 -7.89
CA GLN A 201 -26.40 -31.71 -7.27
C GLN A 201 -27.86 -31.43 -7.66
N ASP A 202 -28.27 -30.16 -7.68
CA ASP A 202 -29.61 -29.73 -8.11
C ASP A 202 -29.85 -29.98 -9.61
N MET A 203 -28.83 -29.76 -10.45
CA MET A 203 -28.91 -30.06 -11.88
C MET A 203 -28.99 -31.57 -12.16
N ILE A 204 -28.25 -32.39 -11.41
CA ILE A 204 -28.31 -33.86 -11.50
C ILE A 204 -29.67 -34.39 -11.02
N ASN A 205 -30.27 -33.80 -9.98
CA ASN A 205 -31.59 -34.18 -9.48
C ASN A 205 -32.72 -33.78 -10.45
N ALA A 206 -32.60 -32.63 -11.13
CA ALA A 206 -33.56 -32.18 -12.13
C ALA A 206 -33.59 -33.10 -13.37
N LEU A 207 -32.45 -33.69 -13.75
CA LEU A 207 -32.33 -34.61 -14.89
C LEU A 207 -32.81 -36.03 -14.59
N LYS A 208 -33.00 -36.40 -13.32
CA LYS A 208 -33.46 -37.74 -12.91
C LYS A 208 -34.98 -37.85 -12.71
N ASN A 209 -35.71 -36.73 -12.74
CA ASN A 209 -37.16 -36.67 -12.54
C ASN A 209 -37.97 -36.42 -13.83
N HIS A 210 -37.37 -36.65 -14.99
CA HIS A 210 -38.02 -36.79 -16.30
C HIS A 210 -37.62 -38.12 -16.94
#